data_AF-A0A0J1E9P4-F1
#
_entry.id   AF-A0A0J1E9P4-F1
#
_cell.length_a   1.000
_cell.length_b   1.000
_cell.length_c   1.000
_cell.angle_alpha   90.00
_cell.angle_beta   90.00
_cell.angle_gamma   90.00
#
_symmetry.space_group_name_H-M   'P 1'
#
loop_
_entity.id
_entity.type
_entity.pdbx_description
1 polymer ?
#
loop_
_entity_poly.entity_id
_entity_poly.type
_entity_poly.pdbx_seq_one_letter_code
_entity_poly.pdbx_strand_id
1 'polypeptide(L)'
;MLFDAGRICLSVLLMLTAALKMLGASAVLGSGGLLASPVRLSLAVGFEVFAAVLIAMAPPRFAHRFALLVFSALACIAAWAWLTQADCGCFGARTPKGVPLIVDLAVVGLLLCSRGLGQHQLREGFNLLRRHLFMPAGIAVTAGLLAAGGTMWQIERISSPNEIPTWFGDNLIGMWFPLLCDEKFAEAMPATGDALVVMLRPDCEHCREVAAEWESRNAGQRDALSVIGISVAEGRWTVMPNEVSPMPIGAGDEFVITWEDTEEPFIAAPTFIAVRDRIVVGVATGKDASELIETNDWIRKLFGAADE
;
A
#
# COMPACT_ATOMS: atom_id res chain seq x y z
N MET A 1 34.37 17.47 -10.79
CA MET A 1 33.66 18.25 -9.74
C MET A 1 32.16 18.33 -9.97
N LEU A 2 31.63 19.07 -10.97
CA LEU A 2 30.18 19.16 -11.20
C LEU A 2 29.51 17.81 -11.49
N PHE A 3 30.16 16.96 -12.30
CA PHE A 3 29.68 15.60 -12.60
C PHE A 3 29.70 14.68 -11.36
N ASP A 4 30.73 14.81 -10.50
CA ASP A 4 30.85 14.01 -9.28
C ASP A 4 29.76 14.36 -8.27
N ALA A 5 29.44 15.65 -8.13
CA ALA A 5 28.35 16.13 -7.28
C ALA A 5 26.98 15.64 -7.77
N GLY A 6 26.71 15.73 -9.08
CA GLY A 6 25.46 15.25 -9.67
C GLY A 6 25.25 13.74 -9.51
N ARG A 7 26.34 12.96 -9.67
CA ARG A 7 26.33 11.50 -9.47
C ARG A 7 26.04 11.11 -8.03
N ILE A 8 26.66 11.79 -7.07
CA ILE A 8 26.41 11.56 -5.64
C ILE A 8 24.98 11.95 -5.29
N CYS A 9 24.51 13.11 -5.77
CA CYS A 9 23.13 13.55 -5.54
C CYS A 9 22.10 12.54 -6.07
N LEU A 10 22.31 12.00 -7.28
CA LEU A 10 21.43 10.99 -7.87
C LEU A 10 21.43 9.69 -7.06
N SER A 11 22.60 9.26 -6.60
CA SER A 11 22.75 8.08 -5.74
C SER A 11 22.02 8.27 -4.40
N VAL A 12 22.20 9.42 -3.75
CA VAL A 12 21.52 9.76 -2.49
C VAL A 12 20.01 9.80 -2.68
N LEU A 13 19.53 10.38 -3.78
CA LEU A 13 18.10 10.42 -4.09
C LEU A 13 17.51 9.02 -4.22
N LEU A 14 18.17 8.13 -4.98
CA LEU A 14 17.74 6.73 -5.14
C LEU A 14 17.76 5.95 -3.81
N MET A 15 18.75 6.20 -2.95
CA MET A 15 18.78 5.61 -1.60
C MET A 15 17.63 6.11 -0.73
N LEU A 16 17.30 7.40 -0.82
CA LEU A 16 16.20 8.00 -0.08
C LEU A 16 14.85 7.43 -0.56
N THR A 17 14.64 7.31 -1.88
CA THR A 17 13.41 6.72 -2.42
C THR A 17 13.26 5.26 -2.05
N ALA A 18 14.36 4.49 -2.02
CA ALA A 18 14.37 3.10 -1.59
C ALA A 18 14.00 2.97 -0.11
N ALA A 19 14.59 3.82 0.75
CA ALA A 19 14.29 3.85 2.18
C ALA A 19 12.83 4.25 2.45
N LEU A 20 12.30 5.25 1.75
CA LEU A 20 10.91 5.66 1.86
C LEU A 20 9.94 4.54 1.45
N LYS A 21 10.25 3.78 0.38
CA LYS A 21 9.44 2.62 -0.04
C LYS A 21 9.50 1.48 0.97
N MET A 22 10.67 1.23 1.56
CA MET A 22 10.85 0.19 2.57
C MET A 22 10.11 0.54 3.88
N LEU A 23 10.22 1.79 4.35
CA LEU A 23 9.55 2.26 5.57
C LEU A 23 8.04 2.44 5.37
N GLY A 24 7.62 2.89 4.19
CA GLY A 24 6.22 3.06 3.80
C GLY A 24 5.61 1.84 3.11
N ALA A 25 6.16 0.64 3.30
CA ALA A 25 5.77 -0.56 2.55
C ALA A 25 4.27 -0.86 2.66
N SER A 26 3.67 -0.69 3.85
CA SER A 26 2.23 -0.88 4.06
C SER A 26 1.37 0.03 3.18
N ALA A 27 1.68 1.33 3.15
CA ALA A 27 0.97 2.30 2.35
C ALA A 27 1.14 2.05 0.83
N VAL A 28 2.34 1.61 0.41
CA VAL A 28 2.61 1.29 -1.00
C VAL A 28 1.86 0.03 -1.41
N LEU A 29 1.83 -1.01 -0.55
CA LEU A 29 1.09 -2.25 -0.80
C LEU A 29 -0.43 -2.01 -0.86
N GLY A 30 -0.97 -1.18 0.04
CA GLY A 30 -2.40 -0.83 0.06
C GLY A 30 -2.86 0.10 -1.08
N SER A 31 -1.93 0.72 -1.81
CA SER A 31 -2.26 1.73 -2.83
C SER A 31 -2.79 1.17 -4.17
N GLY A 32 -2.91 -0.15 -4.31
CA GLY A 32 -3.45 -0.82 -5.51
C GLY A 32 -2.61 -0.70 -6.78
N GLY A 33 -1.36 -0.22 -6.68
CA GLY A 33 -0.49 0.07 -7.82
C GLY A 33 0.43 -1.07 -8.31
N LEU A 34 1.36 -0.78 -9.24
CA LEU A 34 2.34 -1.76 -9.76
C LEU A 34 3.22 -2.34 -8.65
N LEU A 35 3.51 -1.53 -7.62
CA LEU A 35 4.26 -1.94 -6.44
C LEU A 35 3.37 -2.54 -5.33
N ALA A 36 2.07 -2.79 -5.59
CA ALA A 36 1.17 -3.40 -4.60
C ALA A 36 1.45 -4.89 -4.32
N SER A 37 2.43 -5.48 -5.03
CA SER A 37 2.91 -6.83 -4.75
C SER A 37 4.19 -6.76 -3.90
N PRO A 38 4.29 -7.54 -2.80
CA PRO A 38 5.50 -7.64 -1.98
C PRO A 38 6.76 -7.93 -2.81
N VAL A 39 6.65 -8.85 -3.76
CA VAL A 39 7.75 -9.21 -4.67
C VAL A 39 8.15 -8.04 -5.54
N ARG A 40 7.19 -7.31 -6.12
CA ARG A 40 7.49 -6.17 -7.00
C ARG A 40 8.07 -4.99 -6.22
N LEU A 41 7.57 -4.72 -5.02
CA LEU A 41 8.10 -3.70 -4.12
C LEU A 41 9.54 -4.03 -3.69
N SER A 42 9.79 -5.26 -3.26
CA SER A 42 11.13 -5.75 -2.89
C SER A 42 12.12 -5.63 -4.05
N LEU A 43 11.72 -6.04 -5.27
CA LEU A 43 12.54 -5.90 -6.48
C LEU A 43 12.82 -4.43 -6.82
N ALA A 44 11.82 -3.54 -6.69
CA ALA A 44 12.00 -2.12 -6.94
C ALA A 44 12.99 -1.48 -5.96
N VAL A 45 12.84 -1.75 -4.65
CA VAL A 45 13.77 -1.27 -3.61
C VAL A 45 15.19 -1.82 -3.83
N GLY A 46 15.30 -3.12 -4.13
CA GLY A 46 16.58 -3.76 -4.43
C GLY A 46 17.26 -3.16 -5.66
N PHE A 47 16.50 -2.90 -6.72
CA PHE A 47 17.01 -2.26 -7.93
C PHE A 47 17.45 -0.81 -7.69
N GLU A 48 16.70 -0.02 -6.90
CA GLU A 48 17.08 1.35 -6.56
C GLU A 48 18.40 1.41 -5.77
N VAL A 49 18.57 0.53 -4.79
CA VAL A 49 19.82 0.42 -4.01
C VAL A 49 20.97 -0.06 -4.90
N PHE A 50 20.73 -1.06 -5.75
CA PHE A 50 21.71 -1.52 -6.73
C PHE A 50 22.16 -0.36 -7.64
N ALA A 51 21.22 0.38 -8.21
CA ALA A 51 21.49 1.50 -9.10
C ALA A 51 22.24 2.63 -8.37
N ALA A 52 21.83 2.97 -7.14
CA ALA A 52 22.48 4.00 -6.34
C ALA A 52 23.94 3.69 -6.06
N VAL A 53 24.23 2.47 -5.60
CA VAL A 53 25.59 2.01 -5.29
C VAL A 53 26.44 1.93 -6.56
N LEU A 54 25.89 1.39 -7.64
CA LEU A 54 26.59 1.28 -8.92
C LEU A 54 26.92 2.66 -9.50
N ILE A 55 25.99 3.61 -9.45
CA ILE A 55 26.20 4.99 -9.90
C ILE A 55 27.29 5.67 -9.06
N ALA A 56 27.29 5.49 -7.74
CA ALA A 56 28.29 6.10 -6.86
C ALA A 56 29.70 5.54 -7.08
N MET A 57 29.84 4.23 -7.25
CA MET A 57 31.13 3.54 -7.21
C MET A 57 31.74 3.22 -8.58
N ALA A 58 30.92 3.07 -9.63
CA ALA A 58 31.43 2.69 -10.94
C ALA A 58 32.20 3.84 -11.62
N PRO A 59 33.04 3.52 -12.62
CA PRO A 59 33.76 4.53 -13.39
C PRO A 59 32.81 5.57 -13.99
N PRO A 60 33.16 6.87 -13.99
CA PRO A 60 32.25 7.97 -14.35
C PRO A 60 31.52 7.76 -15.68
N ARG A 61 32.22 7.28 -16.71
CA ARG A 61 31.64 7.02 -18.04
C ARG A 61 30.60 5.89 -18.02
N PHE A 62 30.84 4.85 -17.22
CA PHE A 62 29.91 3.74 -17.08
C PHE A 62 28.71 4.16 -16.25
N ALA A 63 28.94 4.77 -15.08
CA ALA A 63 27.89 5.31 -14.21
C ALA A 63 26.96 6.26 -14.97
N HIS A 64 27.53 7.15 -15.80
CA HIS A 64 26.76 8.07 -16.64
C HIS A 64 25.85 7.34 -17.63
N ARG A 65 26.40 6.38 -18.39
CA ARG A 65 25.64 5.62 -19.40
C ARG A 65 24.59 4.74 -18.75
N PHE A 66 24.92 4.12 -17.63
CA PHE A 66 24.00 3.32 -16.85
C PHE A 66 22.85 4.17 -16.32
N ALA A 67 23.13 5.31 -15.69
CA ALA A 67 22.10 6.24 -15.22
C ALA A 67 21.20 6.70 -16.38
N LEU A 68 21.79 7.13 -17.50
CA LEU A 68 21.02 7.50 -18.69
C LEU A 68 20.11 6.36 -19.16
N LEU A 69 20.60 5.13 -19.21
CA LEU A 69 19.82 3.97 -19.64
C LEU A 69 18.65 3.69 -18.68
N VAL A 70 18.92 3.69 -17.37
CA VAL A 70 17.89 3.44 -16.35
C VAL A 70 16.80 4.50 -16.40
N PHE A 71 17.15 5.78 -16.31
CA PHE A 71 16.16 6.86 -16.29
C PHE A 71 15.46 7.05 -17.64
N SER A 72 16.10 6.70 -18.77
CA SER A 72 15.40 6.67 -20.07
C SER A 72 14.38 5.54 -20.14
N ALA A 73 14.71 4.35 -19.61
CA ALA A 73 13.77 3.24 -19.56
C ALA A 73 12.57 3.56 -18.64
N LEU A 74 12.82 4.17 -17.47
CA LEU A 74 11.78 4.63 -16.56
C LEU A 74 10.90 5.71 -17.21
N ALA A 75 11.50 6.70 -17.88
CA ALA A 75 10.76 7.71 -18.63
C ALA A 75 9.87 7.08 -19.72
N CYS A 76 10.37 6.08 -20.45
CA CYS A 76 9.57 5.36 -21.45
C CYS A 76 8.38 4.62 -20.83
N ILE A 77 8.58 3.95 -19.70
CA ILE A 77 7.51 3.26 -18.96
C ILE A 77 6.47 4.27 -18.46
N ALA A 78 6.92 5.38 -17.88
CA ALA A 78 6.05 6.44 -17.39
C ALA A 78 5.28 7.13 -18.52
N ALA A 79 5.92 7.35 -19.68
CA ALA A 79 5.29 7.91 -20.87
C ALA A 79 4.26 6.95 -21.48
N TRP A 80 4.59 5.66 -21.61
CA TRP A 80 3.66 4.64 -22.09
C TRP A 80 2.41 4.62 -21.24
N ALA A 81 2.56 4.61 -19.92
CA ALA A 81 1.41 4.51 -19.04
C ALA A 81 0.58 5.80 -18.97
N TRP A 82 1.24 6.97 -19.06
CA TRP A 82 0.54 8.24 -19.25
C TRP A 82 -0.32 8.24 -20.53
N LEU A 83 0.22 7.72 -21.64
CA LEU A 83 -0.47 7.69 -22.94
C LEU A 83 -1.65 6.71 -22.97
N THR A 84 -1.52 5.55 -22.33
CA THR A 84 -2.58 4.53 -22.33
C THR A 84 -3.68 4.79 -21.30
N GLN A 85 -3.53 5.83 -20.47
CA GLN A 85 -4.31 6.04 -19.26
C GLN A 85 -4.36 4.80 -18.35
N ALA A 86 -3.47 3.83 -18.56
CA ALA A 86 -3.29 2.74 -17.64
C ALA A 86 -2.93 3.37 -16.31
N ASP A 87 -3.60 2.95 -15.24
CA ASP A 87 -3.17 3.32 -13.90
C ASP A 87 -1.82 2.65 -13.65
N CYS A 88 -0.76 3.29 -14.12
CA CYS A 88 0.60 3.06 -13.67
C CYS A 88 0.66 3.52 -12.23
N GLY A 89 0.07 2.74 -11.34
CA GLY A 89 0.28 2.84 -9.90
C GLY A 89 1.72 2.47 -9.52
N CYS A 90 2.72 2.79 -10.34
CA CYS A 90 4.13 2.70 -9.98
C CYS A 90 4.42 3.39 -8.64
N PHE A 91 3.58 4.35 -8.22
CA PHE A 91 3.66 5.05 -6.94
C PHE A 91 2.30 5.21 -6.23
N GLY A 92 1.30 4.39 -6.58
CA GLY A 92 -0.04 4.42 -5.98
C GLY A 92 -0.94 5.59 -6.42
N ALA A 93 -2.22 5.56 -6.02
CA ALA A 93 -3.22 6.58 -6.34
C ALA A 93 -2.89 8.00 -5.83
N ARG A 94 -1.95 8.12 -4.89
CA ARG A 94 -1.54 9.39 -4.25
C ARG A 94 -0.51 10.20 -5.04
N THR A 95 0.16 9.59 -6.02
CA THR A 95 1.13 10.33 -6.85
C THR A 95 0.42 10.89 -8.06
N PRO A 96 0.41 12.24 -8.27
CA PRO A 96 -0.26 12.82 -9.42
C PRO A 96 0.29 12.21 -10.71
N LYS A 97 -0.62 11.88 -11.63
CA LYS A 97 -0.24 11.33 -12.93
C LYS A 97 0.82 12.27 -13.54
N GLY A 98 1.84 11.72 -14.17
CA GLY A 98 2.85 12.48 -14.94
C GLY A 98 4.02 13.05 -14.13
N VAL A 99 3.92 13.13 -12.80
CA VAL A 99 5.06 13.55 -11.95
C VAL A 99 6.29 12.64 -12.15
N PRO A 100 6.17 11.29 -12.17
CA PRO A 100 7.31 10.42 -12.42
C PRO A 100 7.99 10.68 -13.77
N LEU A 101 7.19 10.89 -14.82
CA LEU A 101 7.70 11.21 -16.16
C LEU A 101 8.49 12.52 -16.16
N ILE A 102 8.00 13.56 -15.49
CA ILE A 102 8.69 14.85 -15.38
C ILE A 102 10.04 14.68 -14.66
N VAL A 103 10.04 13.93 -13.55
CA VAL A 103 11.27 13.67 -12.78
C VAL A 103 12.28 12.90 -13.63
N ASP A 104 11.86 11.82 -14.30
CA ASP A 104 12.75 11.01 -15.13
C ASP A 104 13.32 11.82 -16.30
N LEU A 105 12.50 12.61 -16.99
CA LEU A 105 12.95 13.49 -18.08
C LEU A 105 13.89 14.59 -17.58
N ALA A 106 13.65 15.16 -16.41
CA ALA A 106 14.53 16.15 -15.80
C ALA A 106 15.91 15.54 -15.48
N VAL A 107 15.95 14.32 -14.92
CA VAL A 107 17.19 13.60 -14.65
C VAL A 107 17.92 13.27 -15.95
N VAL A 108 17.23 12.76 -16.98
CA VAL A 108 17.83 12.50 -18.30
C VAL A 108 18.38 13.80 -18.91
N GLY A 109 17.64 14.90 -18.85
CA GLY A 109 18.09 16.21 -19.32
C GLY A 109 19.36 16.69 -18.62
N LEU A 110 19.38 16.63 -17.29
CA LEU A 110 20.55 16.97 -16.47
C LEU A 110 21.78 16.10 -16.83
N LEU A 111 21.56 14.79 -17.02
CA LEU A 111 22.61 13.87 -17.44
C LEU A 111 23.13 14.26 -18.84
N LEU A 112 22.26 14.47 -19.82
CA LEU A 112 22.68 14.86 -21.18
C LEU A 112 23.46 16.20 -21.19
N CYS A 113 23.04 17.19 -20.40
CA CYS A 113 23.76 18.46 -20.25
C CYS A 113 25.14 18.27 -19.60
N SER A 114 25.31 17.30 -18.70
CA SER A 114 26.58 17.03 -18.03
C SER A 114 27.64 16.34 -18.91
N ARG A 115 27.25 15.85 -20.10
CA ARG A 115 28.10 15.06 -21.02
C ARG A 115 29.30 15.84 -21.57
N GLY A 116 29.23 17.17 -21.62
CA GLY A 116 30.28 18.04 -22.19
C GLY A 116 31.51 18.25 -21.30
N LEU A 117 31.47 17.90 -20.01
CA LEU A 117 32.48 18.32 -19.02
C LEU A 117 33.50 17.23 -18.62
N GLY A 118 33.43 16.03 -19.19
CA GLY A 118 34.14 14.85 -18.66
C GLY A 118 34.98 14.06 -19.66
N GLN A 119 35.54 14.69 -20.70
CA GLN A 119 36.22 13.95 -21.79
C GLN A 119 37.68 13.56 -21.52
N HIS A 120 38.36 14.05 -20.48
CA HIS A 120 39.75 13.68 -20.21
C HIS A 120 39.88 12.68 -19.07
N GLN A 121 40.48 11.51 -19.37
CA GLN A 121 40.81 10.32 -18.54
C GLN A 121 39.99 9.07 -18.93
N LEU A 122 40.53 7.88 -19.18
CA LEU A 122 41.89 7.32 -19.15
C LEU A 122 41.89 6.15 -20.17
N ARG A 123 43.03 5.95 -20.85
CA ARG A 123 43.29 4.82 -21.76
C ARG A 123 44.11 3.81 -20.96
N GLU A 124 43.46 2.96 -20.17
CA GLU A 124 44.15 1.95 -19.34
C GLU A 124 43.59 0.55 -19.56
N GLY A 125 44.50 -0.44 -19.50
CA GLY A 125 44.33 -1.80 -20.00
C GLY A 125 43.27 -2.66 -19.31
N PHE A 126 42.92 -3.76 -19.99
CA PHE A 126 41.85 -4.71 -19.67
C PHE A 126 41.83 -5.22 -18.20
N ASN A 127 42.99 -5.32 -17.54
CA ASN A 127 43.09 -5.79 -16.14
C ASN A 127 42.65 -4.74 -15.09
N LEU A 128 42.78 -3.44 -15.38
CA LEU A 128 42.22 -2.37 -14.54
C LEU A 128 40.70 -2.27 -14.71
N LEU A 129 40.20 -2.48 -15.94
CA LEU A 129 38.76 -2.57 -16.22
C LEU A 129 38.08 -3.64 -15.36
N ARG A 130 38.73 -4.79 -15.18
CA ARG A 130 38.20 -5.90 -14.37
C ARG A 130 38.05 -5.47 -12.90
N ARG A 131 39.08 -4.87 -12.31
CA ARG A 131 39.04 -4.47 -10.88
C ARG A 131 38.08 -3.30 -10.64
N HIS A 132 37.97 -2.36 -11.59
CA HIS A 132 37.12 -1.18 -11.47
C HIS A 132 35.65 -1.39 -11.83
N LEU A 133 35.30 -2.47 -12.53
CA LEU A 133 33.91 -2.75 -12.89
C LEU A 133 33.30 -3.89 -12.06
N PHE A 134 34.00 -5.01 -11.90
CA PHE A 134 33.43 -6.19 -11.23
C PHE A 134 33.30 -6.01 -9.72
N MET A 135 34.20 -5.25 -9.08
CA MET A 135 34.11 -4.99 -7.65
C MET A 135 32.92 -4.08 -7.31
N PRO A 136 32.72 -2.91 -7.96
CA PRO A 136 31.49 -2.11 -7.76
C PRO A 136 30.22 -2.85 -8.15
N ALA A 137 30.23 -3.62 -9.25
CA ALA A 137 29.08 -4.41 -9.65
C ALA A 137 28.74 -5.49 -8.60
N GLY A 138 29.74 -6.18 -8.05
CA GLY A 138 29.55 -7.15 -6.97
C GLY A 138 28.94 -6.50 -5.73
N ILE A 139 29.50 -5.37 -5.27
CA ILE A 139 28.98 -4.62 -4.11
C ILE A 139 27.54 -4.15 -4.36
N ALA A 140 27.25 -3.62 -5.56
CA ALA A 140 25.92 -3.19 -5.93
C ALA A 140 24.93 -4.36 -5.93
N VAL A 141 25.29 -5.53 -6.48
CA VAL A 141 24.44 -6.72 -6.48
C VAL A 141 24.17 -7.18 -5.05
N THR A 142 25.20 -7.27 -4.21
CA THR A 142 25.04 -7.66 -2.80
C THR A 142 24.16 -6.66 -2.05
N ALA A 143 24.38 -5.35 -2.21
CA ALA A 143 23.57 -4.33 -1.57
C ALA A 143 22.11 -4.36 -2.04
N GLY A 144 21.86 -4.54 -3.34
CA GLY A 144 20.52 -4.66 -3.90
C GLY A 144 19.79 -5.92 -3.40
N LEU A 145 20.48 -7.07 -3.34
CA LEU A 145 19.92 -8.31 -2.79
C LEU A 145 19.63 -8.18 -1.28
N LEU A 146 20.52 -7.55 -0.51
CA LEU A 146 20.29 -7.29 0.92
C LEU A 146 19.12 -6.33 1.13
N ALA A 147 18.96 -5.31 0.29
CA ALA A 147 17.82 -4.39 0.38
C ALA A 147 16.51 -5.07 -0.02
N ALA A 148 16.51 -5.89 -1.07
CA ALA A 148 15.35 -6.69 -1.47
C ALA A 148 14.96 -7.69 -0.36
N GLY A 149 15.92 -8.43 0.16
CA GLY A 149 15.73 -9.38 1.27
C GLY A 149 15.30 -8.68 2.56
N GLY A 150 15.89 -7.54 2.90
CA GLY A 150 15.51 -6.73 4.06
C GLY A 150 14.12 -6.13 3.92
N THR A 151 13.72 -5.75 2.70
CA THR A 151 12.35 -5.30 2.41
C THR A 151 11.37 -6.46 2.53
N MET A 152 11.72 -7.64 2.01
CA MET A 152 10.87 -8.83 2.13
C MET A 152 10.74 -9.26 3.60
N TRP A 153 11.83 -9.27 4.35
CA TRP A 153 11.81 -9.53 5.79
C TRP A 153 10.99 -8.48 6.55
N GLN A 154 11.10 -7.20 6.19
CA GLN A 154 10.30 -6.15 6.80
C GLN A 154 8.81 -6.32 6.47
N ILE A 155 8.48 -6.66 5.22
CA ILE A 155 7.10 -6.98 4.82
C ILE A 155 6.61 -8.21 5.59
N GLU A 156 7.37 -9.30 5.61
CA GLU A 156 7.05 -10.53 6.37
C GLU A 156 6.92 -10.26 7.87
N ARG A 157 7.72 -9.36 8.44
CA ARG A 157 7.62 -8.95 9.83
C ARG A 157 6.31 -8.20 10.10
N ILE A 158 6.00 -7.20 9.26
CA ILE A 158 4.73 -6.45 9.28
C ILE A 158 3.53 -7.36 8.94
N SER A 159 3.78 -8.46 8.23
CA SER A 159 2.79 -9.48 7.87
C SER A 159 2.78 -10.66 8.82
N SER A 160 3.65 -10.71 9.85
CA SER A 160 3.80 -11.90 10.69
C SER A 160 2.63 -12.03 11.67
N PRO A 161 2.27 -13.26 12.08
CA PRO A 161 1.20 -13.55 13.05
C PRO A 161 1.29 -12.84 14.41
N ASN A 162 2.40 -12.18 14.73
CA ASN A 162 2.58 -11.44 15.98
C ASN A 162 2.59 -9.90 15.78
N GLU A 163 2.55 -9.42 14.54
CA GLU A 163 2.34 -8.01 14.14
C GLU A 163 1.31 -7.94 12.99
N ILE A 164 0.30 -8.83 13.01
CA ILE A 164 -0.68 -9.11 11.93
C ILE A 164 -1.23 -7.84 11.28
N PRO A 165 -1.38 -7.79 9.94
CA PRO A 165 -1.46 -6.55 9.21
C PRO A 165 -2.61 -5.67 9.68
N THR A 166 -2.27 -4.42 9.99
CA THR A 166 -3.13 -3.25 10.23
C THR A 166 -3.93 -2.83 8.99
N TRP A 167 -4.55 -3.80 8.30
CA TRP A 167 -5.28 -3.60 7.04
C TRP A 167 -6.79 -3.40 7.28
N PHE A 168 -7.31 -3.77 8.45
CA PHE A 168 -8.63 -3.37 8.95
C PHE A 168 -8.43 -2.42 10.14
N GLY A 169 -8.32 -1.13 9.85
CA GLY A 169 -8.00 -0.07 10.81
C GLY A 169 -7.92 1.29 10.10
N ASP A 170 -7.32 2.29 10.73
CA ASP A 170 -7.20 3.66 10.20
C ASP A 170 -6.59 3.76 8.80
N ASN A 171 -5.77 2.78 8.40
CA ASN A 171 -5.18 2.74 7.07
C ASN A 171 -6.22 2.62 5.94
N LEU A 172 -7.43 2.14 6.22
CA LEU A 172 -8.54 2.09 5.26
C LEU A 172 -9.10 3.48 4.94
N ILE A 173 -8.93 4.47 5.81
CA ILE A 173 -9.52 5.80 5.63
C ILE A 173 -9.01 6.44 4.33
N GLY A 174 -9.96 6.88 3.49
CA GLY A 174 -9.73 7.44 2.16
C GLY A 174 -9.58 6.40 1.05
N MET A 175 -9.75 5.10 1.33
CA MET A 175 -9.65 4.02 0.34
C MET A 175 -11.02 3.41 0.01
N TRP A 176 -11.12 2.82 -1.18
CA TRP A 176 -12.32 2.06 -1.59
C TRP A 176 -12.50 0.83 -0.69
N PHE A 177 -13.74 0.57 -0.26
CA PHE A 177 -13.98 -0.50 0.71
C PHE A 177 -13.71 -1.88 0.08
N PRO A 178 -12.76 -2.70 0.61
CA PRO A 178 -12.26 -3.88 -0.09
C PRO A 178 -13.31 -4.96 -0.39
N LEU A 179 -14.30 -5.12 0.48
CA LEU A 179 -15.34 -6.14 0.30
C LEU A 179 -16.29 -5.86 -0.86
N LEU A 180 -16.30 -4.64 -1.42
CA LEU A 180 -17.10 -4.34 -2.60
C LEU A 180 -16.64 -5.09 -3.86
N CYS A 181 -15.47 -5.74 -3.83
CA CYS A 181 -15.04 -6.66 -4.88
C CYS A 181 -15.79 -8.00 -4.84
N ASP A 182 -16.36 -8.38 -3.70
CA ASP A 182 -17.16 -9.59 -3.56
C ASP A 182 -18.60 -9.30 -3.99
N GLU A 183 -19.13 -10.08 -4.95
CA GLU A 183 -20.46 -9.85 -5.52
C GLU A 183 -21.56 -9.91 -4.45
N LYS A 184 -21.45 -10.83 -3.48
CA LYS A 184 -22.46 -11.01 -2.42
C LYS A 184 -22.48 -9.82 -1.46
N PHE A 185 -21.31 -9.29 -1.11
CA PHE A 185 -21.23 -8.09 -0.29
C PHE A 185 -21.68 -6.85 -1.07
N ALA A 186 -21.30 -6.73 -2.35
CA ALA A 186 -21.68 -5.60 -3.20
C ALA A 186 -23.20 -5.51 -3.39
N GLU A 187 -23.90 -6.64 -3.47
CA GLU A 187 -25.37 -6.69 -3.52
C GLU A 187 -26.04 -6.24 -2.21
N ALA A 188 -25.40 -6.48 -1.07
CA ALA A 188 -25.89 -6.03 0.24
C ALA A 188 -25.72 -4.52 0.46
N MET A 189 -24.86 -3.86 -0.31
CA MET A 189 -24.59 -2.44 -0.18
C MET A 189 -25.70 -1.58 -0.79
N PRO A 190 -26.12 -0.48 -0.12
CA PRO A 190 -27.14 0.42 -0.64
C PRO A 190 -26.66 1.12 -1.92
N ALA A 191 -27.61 1.50 -2.78
CA ALA A 191 -27.31 2.16 -4.04
C ALA A 191 -26.58 3.50 -3.89
N THR A 192 -26.78 4.19 -2.75
CA THR A 192 -26.06 5.41 -2.37
C THR A 192 -24.57 5.15 -2.13
N GLY A 193 -24.18 3.93 -1.78
CA GLY A 193 -22.81 3.58 -1.38
C GLY A 193 -22.47 3.96 0.07
N ASP A 194 -23.43 4.50 0.81
CA ASP A 194 -23.27 4.95 2.19
C ASP A 194 -23.75 3.88 3.16
N ALA A 195 -22.85 3.34 3.98
CA ALA A 195 -23.20 2.33 4.96
C ALA A 195 -22.26 2.35 6.16
N LEU A 196 -22.76 1.89 7.29
CA LEU A 196 -21.94 1.52 8.43
C LEU A 196 -21.78 0.00 8.45
N VAL A 197 -20.55 -0.47 8.29
CA VAL A 197 -20.21 -1.89 8.36
C VAL A 197 -19.76 -2.21 9.78
N VAL A 198 -20.38 -3.21 10.41
CA VAL A 198 -20.09 -3.63 11.78
C VAL A 198 -19.60 -5.07 11.76
N MET A 199 -18.34 -5.28 12.11
CA MET A 199 -17.70 -6.60 12.07
C MET A 199 -17.55 -7.14 13.50
N LEU A 200 -18.14 -8.31 13.73
CA LEU A 200 -18.21 -8.96 15.05
C LEU A 200 -17.77 -10.42 14.93
N ARG A 201 -17.24 -10.98 16.04
CA ARG A 201 -16.83 -12.38 16.11
C ARG A 201 -17.74 -13.18 17.08
N PRO A 202 -18.15 -14.42 16.73
CA PRO A 202 -18.96 -15.26 17.62
C PRO A 202 -18.28 -15.63 18.95
N ASP A 203 -16.97 -15.85 18.91
CA ASP A 203 -16.13 -16.26 20.05
C ASP A 203 -15.72 -15.09 20.95
N CYS A 204 -16.05 -13.86 20.57
CA CYS A 204 -15.71 -12.63 21.28
C CYS A 204 -16.83 -12.23 22.25
N GLU A 205 -16.58 -12.32 23.57
CA GLU A 205 -17.53 -11.91 24.62
C GLU A 205 -17.90 -10.43 24.50
N HIS A 206 -16.89 -9.59 24.30
CA HIS A 206 -17.04 -8.16 24.09
C HIS A 206 -17.92 -7.81 22.88
N CYS A 207 -17.88 -8.64 21.84
CA CYS A 207 -18.68 -8.46 20.64
C CYS A 207 -20.16 -8.78 20.88
N ARG A 208 -20.46 -9.71 21.81
CA ARG A 208 -21.83 -10.01 22.25
C ARG A 208 -22.40 -8.85 23.06
N GLU A 209 -21.60 -8.25 23.94
CA GLU A 209 -22.01 -7.05 24.70
C GLU A 209 -22.31 -5.88 23.76
N VAL A 210 -21.40 -5.58 22.83
CA VAL A 210 -21.59 -4.51 21.83
C VAL A 210 -22.84 -4.74 20.97
N ALA A 211 -23.12 -5.97 20.55
CA ALA A 211 -24.34 -6.27 19.79
C ALA A 211 -25.62 -6.08 20.61
N ALA A 212 -25.63 -6.51 21.87
CA ALA A 212 -26.78 -6.31 22.76
C ALA A 212 -27.02 -4.82 23.04
N GLU A 213 -25.96 -4.05 23.26
CA GLU A 213 -26.05 -2.60 23.40
C GLU A 213 -26.56 -1.92 22.13
N TRP A 214 -26.06 -2.34 20.96
CA TRP A 214 -26.52 -1.86 19.66
C TRP A 214 -28.04 -2.01 19.51
N GLU A 215 -28.58 -3.20 19.80
CA GLU A 215 -30.02 -3.46 19.70
C GLU A 215 -30.82 -2.56 20.64
N SER A 216 -30.37 -2.40 21.88
CA SER A 216 -31.07 -1.60 22.88
C SER A 216 -31.12 -0.11 22.56
N ARG A 217 -30.02 0.45 22.03
CA ARG A 217 -29.86 1.91 21.82
C ARG A 217 -30.35 2.36 20.45
N ASN A 218 -30.24 1.52 19.43
CA ASN A 218 -30.51 1.90 18.03
C ASN A 218 -31.82 1.33 17.49
N ALA A 219 -32.68 0.74 18.34
CA ALA A 219 -33.99 0.21 17.96
C ALA A 219 -34.86 1.21 17.16
N GLY A 220 -34.67 2.52 17.36
CA GLY A 220 -35.41 3.59 16.67
C GLY A 220 -34.64 4.35 15.57
N GLN A 221 -33.37 4.04 15.31
CA GLN A 221 -32.52 4.75 14.32
C GLN A 221 -32.25 3.94 13.05
N ARG A 222 -32.80 2.73 12.94
CA ARG A 222 -32.55 1.80 11.81
C ARG A 222 -32.94 2.36 10.44
N ASP A 223 -33.84 3.33 10.39
CA ASP A 223 -34.36 3.88 9.13
C ASP A 223 -33.49 4.99 8.52
N ALA A 224 -32.54 5.56 9.27
CA ALA A 224 -31.76 6.73 8.83
C ALA A 224 -30.38 6.38 8.24
N LEU A 225 -29.86 5.19 8.52
CA LEU A 225 -28.53 4.74 8.09
C LEU A 225 -28.57 3.27 7.74
N SER A 226 -28.07 2.91 6.55
CA SER A 226 -27.88 1.51 6.18
C SER A 226 -26.75 0.90 7.00
N VAL A 227 -27.05 -0.19 7.70
CA VAL A 227 -26.10 -0.90 8.55
C VAL A 227 -25.90 -2.30 8.01
N ILE A 228 -24.66 -2.75 7.91
CA ILE A 228 -24.34 -4.09 7.43
C ILE A 228 -23.50 -4.78 8.50
N GLY A 229 -24.09 -5.76 9.18
CA GLY A 229 -23.36 -6.63 10.08
C GLY A 229 -22.55 -7.65 9.30
N ILE A 230 -21.37 -7.97 9.81
CA ILE A 230 -20.55 -9.08 9.33
C ILE A 230 -20.16 -9.91 10.53
N SER A 231 -20.66 -11.15 10.59
CA SER A 231 -20.17 -12.15 11.52
C SER A 231 -18.95 -12.82 10.94
N VAL A 232 -17.81 -12.68 11.61
CA VAL A 232 -16.50 -13.17 11.21
C VAL A 232 -16.22 -14.47 11.95
N ALA A 233 -16.13 -15.58 11.23
CA ALA A 233 -15.79 -16.88 11.78
C ALA A 233 -14.70 -17.55 10.93
N GLU A 234 -14.07 -18.58 11.50
CA GLU A 234 -13.07 -19.37 10.78
C GLU A 234 -13.67 -19.93 9.47
N GLY A 235 -13.00 -19.62 8.35
CA GLY A 235 -13.38 -20.07 7.00
C GLY A 235 -14.59 -19.38 6.37
N ARG A 236 -15.29 -18.47 7.07
CA ARG A 236 -16.47 -17.79 6.53
C ARG A 236 -16.77 -16.42 7.13
N TRP A 237 -17.23 -15.50 6.30
CA TRP A 237 -17.91 -14.27 6.72
C TRP A 237 -19.38 -14.37 6.36
N THR A 238 -20.24 -14.01 7.31
CA THR A 238 -21.69 -13.95 7.09
C THR A 238 -22.13 -12.51 7.10
N VAL A 239 -22.55 -12.02 5.94
CA VAL A 239 -23.05 -10.66 5.74
C VAL A 239 -24.53 -10.61 6.15
N MET A 240 -24.91 -9.59 6.91
CA MET A 240 -26.25 -9.44 7.48
C MET A 240 -26.73 -8.00 7.25
N PRO A 241 -27.50 -7.75 6.17
CA PRO A 241 -28.06 -6.44 5.92
C PRO A 241 -29.04 -6.04 7.03
N ASN A 242 -28.87 -4.85 7.59
CA ASN A 242 -29.70 -4.24 8.64
C ASN A 242 -29.76 -5.01 9.97
N GLU A 243 -28.83 -5.94 10.19
CA GLU A 243 -28.70 -6.71 11.41
C GLU A 243 -27.25 -6.68 11.90
N VAL A 244 -27.08 -6.54 13.22
CA VAL A 244 -25.77 -6.55 13.88
C VAL A 244 -25.79 -7.68 14.89
N SER A 245 -25.19 -8.80 14.54
CA SER A 245 -25.14 -9.99 15.39
C SER A 245 -23.78 -10.69 15.26
N PRO A 246 -23.16 -11.16 16.36
CA PRO A 246 -22.00 -12.03 16.31
C PRO A 246 -22.39 -13.48 16.01
N MET A 247 -23.67 -13.85 16.08
CA MET A 247 -24.17 -15.20 15.80
C MET A 247 -25.34 -15.10 14.83
N PRO A 248 -25.11 -15.27 13.51
CA PRO A 248 -26.17 -15.17 12.52
C PRO A 248 -27.21 -16.27 12.75
N ILE A 249 -28.47 -15.90 13.02
CA ILE A 249 -29.58 -16.84 13.14
C ILE A 249 -30.42 -16.73 11.87
N GLY A 250 -30.28 -17.69 10.96
CA GLY A 250 -31.11 -17.76 9.75
C GLY A 250 -30.57 -17.00 8.52
N ALA A 251 -29.28 -16.63 8.51
CA ALA A 251 -28.65 -16.12 7.31
C ALA A 251 -28.66 -17.20 6.19
N GLY A 252 -29.19 -16.84 5.03
CA GLY A 252 -29.16 -17.69 3.83
C GLY A 252 -27.75 -17.84 3.28
N ASP A 253 -27.49 -18.95 2.58
CA ASP A 253 -26.18 -19.24 1.97
C ASP A 253 -25.73 -18.17 0.95
N GLU A 254 -26.67 -17.37 0.42
CA GLU A 254 -26.38 -16.24 -0.46
C GLU A 254 -25.52 -15.14 0.17
N PHE A 255 -25.50 -14.99 1.49
CA PHE A 255 -24.72 -13.96 2.20
C PHE A 255 -23.47 -14.50 2.90
N VAL A 256 -23.08 -15.74 2.57
CA VAL A 256 -21.89 -16.37 3.12
C VAL A 256 -20.73 -16.25 2.12
N ILE A 257 -19.68 -15.57 2.54
CA ILE A 257 -18.41 -15.46 1.81
C ILE A 257 -17.46 -16.50 2.41
N THR A 258 -17.05 -17.49 1.62
CA THR A 258 -16.14 -18.57 2.02
C THR A 258 -14.82 -18.43 1.29
N TRP A 259 -13.72 -18.78 1.94
CA TRP A 259 -12.39 -18.85 1.30
C TRP A 259 -11.80 -20.24 1.48
N GLU A 260 -11.22 -20.79 0.41
CA GLU A 260 -10.85 -22.21 0.36
C GLU A 260 -9.43 -22.50 0.86
N ASP A 261 -8.47 -21.55 0.77
CA ASP A 261 -7.04 -21.88 1.00
C ASP A 261 -6.17 -20.73 1.57
N THR A 262 -6.75 -19.60 1.97
CA THR A 262 -6.02 -18.45 2.53
C THR A 262 -6.32 -18.30 4.01
N GLU A 263 -5.30 -18.05 4.83
CA GLU A 263 -5.43 -17.73 6.26
C GLU A 263 -6.55 -16.71 6.48
N GLU A 264 -7.37 -16.93 7.52
CA GLU A 264 -8.49 -16.05 7.89
C GLU A 264 -8.03 -14.58 7.93
N PRO A 265 -8.69 -13.65 7.22
CA PRO A 265 -8.31 -12.25 7.28
C PRO A 265 -8.58 -11.74 8.69
N PHE A 266 -7.52 -11.35 9.40
CA PHE A 266 -7.62 -10.91 10.78
C PHE A 266 -8.40 -9.60 10.90
N ILE A 267 -9.37 -9.59 11.81
CA ILE A 267 -10.21 -8.44 12.12
C ILE A 267 -10.17 -8.20 13.63
N ALA A 268 -9.86 -6.97 14.03
CA ALA A 268 -9.89 -6.52 15.42
C ALA A 268 -11.34 -6.28 15.88
N ALA A 269 -12.09 -7.36 16.10
CA ALA A 269 -13.49 -7.30 16.51
C ALA A 269 -13.65 -6.84 17.98
N PRO A 270 -14.62 -5.97 18.31
CA PRO A 270 -15.59 -5.33 17.40
C PRO A 270 -14.93 -4.26 16.52
N THR A 271 -15.34 -4.16 15.26
CA THR A 271 -14.90 -3.11 14.33
C THR A 271 -16.10 -2.40 13.71
N PHE A 272 -16.05 -1.07 13.66
CA PHE A 272 -17.01 -0.21 12.97
C PHE A 272 -16.30 0.52 11.83
N ILE A 273 -16.87 0.47 10.63
CA ILE A 273 -16.32 1.08 9.43
C ILE A 273 -17.41 1.93 8.79
N ALA A 274 -17.20 3.25 8.76
CA ALA A 274 -18.07 4.16 8.04
C ALA A 274 -17.63 4.23 6.57
N VAL A 275 -18.55 3.96 5.66
CA VAL A 275 -18.34 4.00 4.21
C VAL A 275 -19.25 5.08 3.63
N ARG A 276 -18.69 6.02 2.87
CA ARG A 276 -19.40 7.06 2.12
C ARG A 276 -18.98 6.99 0.65
N ASP A 277 -19.93 6.98 -0.27
CA ASP A 277 -19.66 6.85 -1.70
C ASP A 277 -18.69 5.69 -2.02
N ARG A 278 -18.83 4.56 -1.30
CA ARG A 278 -17.94 3.37 -1.39
C ARG A 278 -16.51 3.56 -0.88
N ILE A 279 -16.17 4.71 -0.33
CA ILE A 279 -14.88 5.03 0.29
C ILE A 279 -15.01 4.93 1.81
N VAL A 280 -14.02 4.34 2.48
CA VAL A 280 -13.97 4.32 3.94
C VAL A 280 -13.62 5.71 4.45
N VAL A 281 -14.47 6.28 5.29
CA VAL A 281 -14.32 7.62 5.86
C VAL A 281 -13.96 7.62 7.35
N GLY A 282 -14.16 6.50 8.03
CA GLY A 282 -13.80 6.36 9.44
C GLY A 282 -13.76 4.89 9.85
N VAL A 283 -12.87 4.58 10.79
CA VAL A 283 -12.73 3.24 11.37
C VAL A 283 -12.61 3.36 12.88
N ALA A 284 -13.20 2.43 13.61
CA ALA A 284 -12.98 2.26 15.04
C ALA A 284 -12.91 0.77 15.39
N THR A 285 -11.92 0.38 16.18
CA THR A 285 -11.63 -1.03 16.50
C THR A 285 -11.53 -1.24 18.01
N GLY A 286 -11.93 -2.42 18.49
CA GLY A 286 -11.68 -2.85 19.86
C GLY A 286 -12.33 -1.94 20.92
N LYS A 287 -11.50 -1.27 21.74
CA LYS A 287 -11.98 -0.41 22.84
C LYS A 287 -12.62 0.88 22.31
N ASP A 288 -12.06 1.48 21.26
CA ASP A 288 -12.56 2.72 20.69
C ASP A 288 -13.96 2.52 20.08
N ALA A 289 -14.18 1.36 19.46
CA ALA A 289 -15.47 0.91 18.97
C ALA A 289 -16.54 0.87 20.09
N SER A 290 -16.17 0.42 21.29
CA SER A 290 -17.07 0.37 22.45
C SER A 290 -17.29 1.73 23.08
N GLU A 291 -16.24 2.52 23.25
CA GLU A 291 -16.37 3.90 23.76
C GLU A 291 -17.23 4.77 22.83
N LEU A 292 -17.20 4.50 21.53
CA LEU A 292 -18.07 5.16 20.56
C LEU A 292 -19.54 4.80 20.82
N ILE A 293 -19.88 3.52 20.98
CA ILE A 293 -21.27 3.10 21.22
C ILE A 293 -21.87 3.71 22.50
N GLU A 294 -21.03 4.01 23.49
CA GLU A 294 -21.45 4.69 24.71
C GLU A 294 -21.90 6.15 24.46
N THR A 295 -21.30 6.82 23.47
CA THR A 295 -21.61 8.22 23.11
C THR A 295 -22.61 8.29 21.95
N ASN A 296 -23.91 8.48 22.22
CA ASN A 296 -25.03 8.47 21.26
C ASN A 296 -24.89 9.27 19.93
N ASP A 297 -23.82 10.04 19.72
CA ASP A 297 -23.50 10.79 18.48
C ASP A 297 -22.36 10.16 17.66
N TRP A 298 -21.92 8.95 17.97
CA TRP A 298 -20.73 8.35 17.38
C TRP A 298 -20.81 8.08 15.87
N ILE A 299 -22.00 7.77 15.34
CA ILE A 299 -22.23 7.68 13.89
C ILE A 299 -21.89 9.02 13.23
N ARG A 300 -22.38 10.13 13.80
CA ARG A 300 -22.03 11.47 13.30
C ARG A 300 -20.54 11.76 13.44
N LYS A 301 -19.88 11.28 14.49
CA LYS A 301 -18.42 11.43 14.63
C LYS A 301 -17.67 10.67 13.53
N LEU A 302 -18.02 9.41 13.28
CA LEU A 302 -17.36 8.58 12.26
C LEU A 302 -17.58 9.12 10.84
N PHE A 303 -18.77 9.63 10.54
CA PHE A 303 -19.07 10.24 9.24
C PHE A 303 -18.65 11.73 9.16
N GLY A 304 -18.50 12.43 10.28
CA GLY A 304 -18.11 13.84 10.35
C GLY A 304 -16.61 14.08 10.24
N ALA A 305 -15.78 13.07 10.58
CA ALA A 305 -14.32 13.12 10.41
C ALA A 305 -13.85 13.26 8.94
N ALA A 306 -14.77 13.15 7.97
CA ALA A 306 -14.48 13.33 6.55
C ALA A 306 -14.57 14.79 6.06
N ASP A 307 -15.19 15.68 6.85
CA ASP A 307 -15.42 17.08 6.49
C ASP A 307 -14.36 18.03 7.12
N GLU A 308 -13.39 17.49 7.87
CA GLU A 308 -12.22 18.18 8.45
C GLU A 308 -10.92 17.85 7.68
#